data_AF-A0A2E4N813-F1
#
_entry.id   AF-A0A2E4N813-F1
#
_cell.length_a   1.000
_cell.length_b   1.000
_cell.length_c   1.000
_cell.angle_alpha   90.00
_cell.angle_beta   90.00
_cell.angle_gamma   90.00
#
_symmetry.space_group_name_H-M   'P 1'
#
loop_
_entity.id
_entity.type
_entity.pdbx_description
1 polymer ?
#
loop_
_entity_poly.entity_id
_entity_poly.type
_entity_poly.pdbx_seq_one_letter_code
_entity_poly.pdbx_strand_id
1 'polypeptide(L)'
;MKQLKSELPAGLEKIVFRCLVISIAFLLFWVAVLFFADQLMVSVHAKFFGISDSDLGKFEYDAKLIHYQLMGIFKLSATTLFLIPWLVLRFSRDC
;
A
#
# COMPACT_ATOMS: atom_id res chain seq x y z
N MET A 1 14.49 -17.67 29.21
CA MET A 1 15.17 -17.11 28.01
C MET A 1 15.14 -18.01 26.78
N LYS A 2 15.44 -19.32 26.86
CA LYS A 2 15.41 -20.23 25.68
C LYS A 2 14.03 -20.32 25.00
N GLN A 3 12.95 -20.47 25.79
CA GLN A 3 11.57 -20.48 25.28
C GLN A 3 11.15 -19.16 24.60
N LEU A 4 11.62 -18.01 25.09
CA LEU A 4 11.33 -16.71 24.48
C LEU A 4 11.96 -16.58 23.07
N LYS A 5 13.15 -17.16 22.87
CA LYS A 5 13.85 -17.14 21.58
C LYS A 5 13.20 -18.05 20.53
N SER A 6 12.53 -19.13 20.93
CA SER A 6 11.84 -20.03 19.99
C SER A 6 10.45 -19.52 19.57
N GLU A 7 9.76 -18.78 20.45
CA GLU A 7 8.41 -18.24 20.20
C GLU A 7 8.43 -16.93 19.38
N LEU A 8 9.49 -16.13 19.51
CA LEU A 8 9.63 -14.82 18.83
C LEU A 8 9.54 -14.89 17.29
N PRO A 9 10.24 -15.79 16.57
CA PRO A 9 10.16 -15.84 15.11
C PRO A 9 8.77 -16.26 14.60
N ALA A 10 8.09 -17.18 15.28
CA ALA A 10 6.73 -17.60 14.93
C ALA A 10 5.70 -16.50 15.18
N GLY A 11 5.87 -15.72 16.25
CA GLY A 11 5.05 -14.53 16.52
C GLY A 11 5.26 -13.44 15.46
N LEU A 12 6.52 -13.18 15.12
CA LEU A 12 6.89 -12.18 14.11
C LEU A 12 6.38 -12.57 12.72
N GLU A 13 6.49 -13.83 12.31
CA GLU A 13 5.94 -14.34 11.03
C GLU A 13 4.46 -13.99 10.89
N LYS A 14 3.66 -14.24 11.94
CA LYS A 14 2.22 -13.96 11.93
C LYS A 14 1.92 -12.46 11.84
N ILE A 15 2.68 -11.62 12.56
CA ILE A 15 2.49 -10.17 12.54
C ILE A 15 2.82 -9.62 11.15
N VAL A 16 3.99 -9.97 10.61
CA VAL A 16 4.45 -9.53 9.30
C VAL A 16 3.48 -9.99 8.20
N PHE A 17 2.96 -11.21 8.28
CA PHE A 17 1.94 -11.69 7.35
C PHE A 17 0.65 -10.88 7.42
N ARG A 18 0.16 -10.55 8.62
CA ARG A 18 -1.04 -9.69 8.78
C ARG A 18 -0.81 -8.30 8.20
N CYS A 19 0.37 -7.71 8.42
CA CYS A 19 0.75 -6.44 7.81
C CYS A 19 0.72 -6.54 6.28
N LEU A 20 1.29 -7.60 5.70
CA LEU A 20 1.25 -7.85 4.26
C LEU A 20 -0.19 -7.92 3.73
N VAL A 21 -1.07 -8.69 4.38
CA VAL A 21 -2.48 -8.84 3.97
C VAL A 21 -3.20 -7.49 4.03
N ILE A 22 -3.00 -6.71 5.09
CA ILE A 22 -3.61 -5.37 5.21
C ILE A 22 -3.07 -4.44 4.11
N SER A 23 -1.77 -4.46 3.82
CA SER A 23 -1.19 -3.68 2.72
C SER A 23 -1.78 -4.06 1.37
N ILE A 24 -1.97 -5.36 1.09
CA ILE A 24 -2.60 -5.82 -0.15
C ILE A 24 -4.06 -5.35 -0.22
N ALA A 25 -4.83 -5.50 0.85
CA ALA A 25 -6.22 -5.05 0.91
C ALA A 25 -6.33 -3.53 0.67
N PHE A 26 -5.44 -2.74 1.27
CA PHE A 26 -5.38 -1.30 1.06
C PHE A 26 -5.01 -0.94 -0.39
N LEU A 27 -4.06 -1.66 -1.00
CA LEU A 27 -3.70 -1.44 -2.40
C LEU A 27 -4.88 -1.75 -3.34
N LEU A 28 -5.61 -2.85 -3.09
CA LEU A 28 -6.82 -3.18 -3.84
C LEU A 28 -7.92 -2.13 -3.69
N PHE A 29 -8.12 -1.63 -2.47
CA PHE A 29 -9.03 -0.51 -2.22
C PHE A 29 -8.62 0.75 -3.00
N TRP A 30 -7.33 1.10 -2.99
CA TRP A 30 -6.81 2.24 -3.74
C TRP A 30 -7.07 2.07 -5.24
N VAL A 31 -6.76 0.90 -5.81
CA VAL A 31 -7.08 0.60 -7.21
C VAL A 31 -8.58 0.75 -7.47
N ALA A 32 -9.45 0.20 -6.62
CA ALA A 32 -10.90 0.32 -6.79
C ALA A 32 -11.35 1.80 -6.80
N VAL A 33 -10.83 2.65 -5.93
CA VAL A 33 -11.14 4.09 -5.92
C VAL A 33 -10.74 4.75 -7.24
N LEU A 34 -9.57 4.42 -7.80
CA LEU A 34 -9.13 4.99 -9.08
C LEU A 34 -9.89 4.48 -10.30
N PHE A 35 -10.51 3.30 -10.23
CA PHE A 35 -11.31 2.77 -11.33
C PHE A 35 -12.77 3.20 -11.27
N PHE A 36 -13.34 3.31 -10.06
CA PHE A 36 -14.78 3.52 -9.88
C PHE A 36 -15.15 4.91 -9.37
N ALA A 37 -14.20 5.67 -8.81
CA ALA A 37 -14.46 6.95 -8.15
C ALA A 37 -13.43 8.01 -8.52
N ASP A 38 -12.79 7.92 -9.69
CA ASP A 38 -11.74 8.86 -10.10
C ASP A 38 -12.27 10.30 -10.23
N GLN A 39 -13.40 10.50 -10.91
CA GLN A 39 -13.99 11.83 -11.10
C GLN A 39 -14.42 12.46 -9.78
N LEU A 40 -15.01 11.65 -8.88
CA LEU A 40 -15.39 12.11 -7.54
C LEU A 40 -14.15 12.54 -6.75
N MET A 41 -13.12 11.69 -6.72
CA MET A 41 -11.88 11.95 -6.00
C MET A 41 -11.20 13.22 -6.52
N VAL A 42 -11.04 13.34 -7.84
CA VAL A 42 -10.42 14.52 -8.47
C VAL A 42 -11.24 15.78 -8.21
N SER A 43 -12.57 15.73 -8.32
CA SER A 43 -13.44 16.89 -8.07
C SER A 43 -13.35 17.39 -6.64
N VAL A 44 -13.34 16.47 -5.65
CA VAL A 44 -13.19 16.83 -4.23
C VAL A 44 -11.84 17.52 -3.98
N HIS A 45 -10.75 16.96 -4.50
CA HIS A 45 -9.42 17.54 -4.32
C HIS A 45 -9.25 18.86 -5.09
N ALA A 46 -9.76 18.95 -6.32
CA ALA A 46 -9.72 20.18 -7.12
C ALA A 46 -10.43 21.35 -6.41
N LYS A 47 -11.62 21.09 -5.84
CA LYS A 47 -12.35 22.08 -5.04
C LYS A 47 -11.58 22.48 -3.78
N PHE A 48 -10.98 21.51 -3.09
CA PHE A 48 -10.18 21.77 -1.90
C PHE A 48 -8.95 22.64 -2.19
N PHE A 49 -8.31 22.45 -3.34
CA PHE A 49 -7.16 23.24 -3.77
C PHE A 49 -7.50 24.52 -4.54
N GLY A 50 -8.79 24.82 -4.75
CA GLY A 50 -9.23 26.02 -5.48
C GLY A 50 -8.82 26.04 -6.95
N ILE A 51 -8.74 24.86 -7.59
CA ILE A 51 -8.33 24.73 -9.00
C ILE A 51 -9.40 25.33 -9.91
N SER A 52 -8.96 26.16 -10.86
CA SER A 52 -9.84 26.76 -11.87
C SER A 52 -10.31 25.70 -12.89
N ASP A 53 -11.48 25.90 -13.51
CA ASP A 53 -11.97 24.99 -14.55
C ASP A 53 -11.01 24.90 -15.74
N SER A 54 -10.27 25.98 -16.05
CA SER A 54 -9.24 25.98 -17.09
C SER A 54 -8.02 25.11 -16.78
N ASP A 55 -7.74 24.85 -15.49
CA ASP A 55 -6.61 24.01 -15.04
C ASP A 55 -7.03 22.58 -14.67
N LEU A 56 -8.33 22.30 -14.67
CA LEU A 56 -8.89 21.04 -14.16
C LEU A 56 -8.36 19.81 -14.92
N GLY A 57 -8.22 19.90 -16.24
CA GLY A 57 -7.69 18.80 -17.06
C GLY A 57 -6.22 18.47 -16.74
N LYS A 58 -5.40 19.49 -16.48
CA LYS A 58 -4.01 19.30 -16.05
C LYS A 58 -3.95 18.68 -14.65
N PHE A 59 -4.78 19.20 -13.74
CA PHE A 59 -4.87 18.68 -12.38
C PHE A 59 -5.31 17.21 -12.34
N GLU A 60 -6.27 16.80 -13.18
CA GLU A 60 -6.70 15.40 -13.29
C GLU A 60 -5.55 14.49 -13.72
N TYR A 61 -4.78 14.90 -14.74
CA TYR A 61 -3.63 14.15 -15.22
C TYR A 61 -2.55 14.02 -14.12
N ASP A 62 -2.18 15.14 -13.49
CA ASP A 62 -1.16 15.17 -12.44
C ASP A 62 -1.59 14.32 -11.22
N ALA A 63 -2.87 14.39 -10.82
CA ALA A 63 -3.41 13.55 -9.75
C ALA A 63 -3.32 12.06 -10.09
N LYS A 64 -3.70 11.65 -11.31
CA LYS A 64 -3.58 10.27 -11.77
C LYS A 64 -2.12 9.81 -11.77
N LEU A 65 -1.19 10.64 -12.25
CA LEU A 65 0.24 10.33 -12.26
C LEU A 65 0.79 10.12 -10.84
N ILE A 66 0.47 11.02 -9.91
CA ILE A 66 0.87 10.94 -8.51
C ILE A 66 0.34 9.66 -7.87
N HIS A 67 -0.94 9.33 -8.07
CA HIS A 67 -1.52 8.10 -7.54
C HIS A 67 -0.83 6.85 -8.10
N TYR A 68 -0.53 6.81 -9.41
CA TYR A 68 0.20 5.70 -10.01
C TYR A 68 1.60 5.53 -9.42
N GLN A 69 2.34 6.62 -9.25
CA GLN A 69 3.68 6.60 -8.64
C GLN A 69 3.62 6.13 -7.19
N LEU A 70 2.69 6.67 -6.38
CA LEU A 70 2.52 6.29 -4.98
C LEU A 70 2.09 4.84 -4.82
N MET A 71 1.21 4.31 -5.68
CA MET A 71 0.87 2.89 -5.68
C MET A 71 2.09 2.02 -5.97
N GLY A 72 2.95 2.43 -6.91
CA GLY A 72 4.21 1.75 -7.20
C GLY A 72 5.13 1.72 -5.99
N ILE A 73 5.37 2.88 -5.37
CA ILE A 73 6.19 3.00 -4.15
C ILE A 73 5.61 2.16 -3.03
N PHE A 74 4.31 2.25 -2.77
CA PHE A 74 3.64 1.50 -1.72
C PHE A 74 3.76 -0.02 -1.93
N LYS A 75 3.58 -0.49 -3.17
CA LYS A 75 3.75 -1.91 -3.51
C LYS A 75 5.19 -2.38 -3.23
N LEU A 76 6.19 -1.60 -3.61
CA LEU A 76 7.59 -1.88 -3.31
C LEU A 76 7.85 -1.87 -1.80
N SER A 77 7.34 -0.89 -1.06
CA SER A 77 7.47 -0.82 0.39
C SER A 77 6.82 -2.02 1.09
N ALA A 78 5.59 -2.39 0.72
CA ALA A 78 4.91 -3.56 1.27
C ALA A 78 5.67 -4.87 0.95
N THR A 79 6.27 -4.95 -0.24
CA THR A 79 7.10 -6.09 -0.64
C THR A 79 8.36 -6.17 0.21
N THR A 80 9.10 -5.08 0.32
CA THR A 80 10.38 -5.03 1.04
C THR A 80 10.21 -5.18 2.55
N LEU A 81 9.19 -4.55 3.14
CA LEU A 81 8.98 -4.54 4.59
C LEU A 81 8.17 -5.72 5.11
N PHE A 82 7.32 -6.34 4.28
CA PHE A 82 6.43 -7.40 4.75
C PHE A 82 6.54 -8.70 3.96
N LEU A 83 6.52 -8.68 2.61
CA LEU A 83 6.61 -9.92 1.84
C LEU A 83 7.97 -10.60 2.02
N ILE A 84 9.07 -9.87 1.81
CA ILE A 84 10.43 -10.44 1.92
C ILE A 84 10.67 -10.97 3.35
N PRO A 85 10.43 -10.21 4.43
CA PRO A 85 10.65 -10.72 5.79
C PRO A 85 9.75 -11.91 6.12
N TRP A 86 8.49 -11.93 5.65
CA TRP A 86 7.62 -13.09 5.82
C TRP A 86 8.17 -14.33 5.12
N LEU A 87 8.63 -14.21 3.86
CA LEU A 87 9.24 -15.32 3.14
C LEU A 87 10.49 -15.84 3.86
N VAL A 88 11.37 -14.95 4.31
CA VAL A 88 12.57 -15.32 5.07
C VAL A 88 12.18 -16.10 6.34
N LEU A 89 11.27 -15.57 7.16
CA LEU A 89 10.83 -16.24 8.38
C LEU A 89 10.17 -17.59 8.10
N ARG A 90 9.37 -17.67 7.02
CA ARG A 90 8.66 -18.89 6.63
C ARG A 90 9.62 -20.01 6.23
N PHE A 91 10.62 -19.68 5.41
CA PHE A 91 11.55 -20.67 4.86
C PHE A 91 12.74 -20.96 5.78
N SER A 92 13.10 -20.05 6.69
CA SER A 92 14.11 -20.32 7.73
C SER A 92 13.61 -21.21 8.86
N ARG A 93 12.30 -21.54 8.90
CA ARG A 93 11.71 -22.39 9.95
C ARG A 93 12.06 -23.87 9.80
N ASP A 94 12.37 -24.30 8.58
CA ASP A 94 12.63 -25.70 8.24
C ASP A 94 14.14 -26.03 8.14
N CYS A 95 15.02 -25.07 8.49
CA CYS A 95 16.48 -25.24 8.66
C CYS A 95 16.85 -25.31 10.16
#